data_AF-A0A0S4LC63-F1
#
_entry.id   AF-A0A0S4LC63-F1
#
_cell.length_a   1.000
_cell.length_b   1.000
_cell.length_c   1.000
_cell.angle_alpha   90.00
_cell.angle_beta   90.00
_cell.angle_gamma   90.00
#
_symmetry.space_group_name_H-M   'P 1'
#
loop_
_entity.id
_entity.type
_entity.pdbx_description
1 polymer ?
#
loop_
_entity_poly.entity_id
_entity_poly.type
_entity_poly.pdbx_seq_one_letter_code
_entity_poly.pdbx_strand_id
1 'polypeptide(L)'
;MAYDLPRKALEALSQGDRNKAVEQVQLEGNMSREDARELVATYIFSDPSLQATMRLKEAKAETKWGLMRWLILLQAIVVAIGYFLFFHNQW
;
A
#
# COMPACT_ATOMS: atom_id res chain seq x y z
N MET A 1 -25.30 15.21 -10.32
CA MET A 1 -24.49 16.26 -9.67
C MET A 1 -23.06 15.76 -9.67
N ALA A 2 -22.13 16.48 -10.31
CA ALA A 2 -20.72 16.12 -10.25
C ALA A 2 -20.26 16.36 -8.81
N TYR A 3 -19.88 15.30 -8.10
CA TYR A 3 -19.21 15.44 -6.81
C TYR A 3 -17.81 15.97 -7.10
N ASP A 4 -17.66 17.29 -7.04
CA ASP A 4 -16.35 17.94 -7.10
C ASP A 4 -15.59 17.55 -5.83
N LEU A 5 -14.81 16.48 -5.93
CA LEU A 5 -13.87 16.12 -4.88
C LEU A 5 -12.80 17.21 -4.84
N PRO A 6 -12.45 17.73 -3.65
CA PRO A 6 -11.42 18.74 -3.55
C PRO A 6 -10.11 18.27 -4.19
N ARG A 7 -9.42 19.16 -4.91
CA ARG A 7 -8.19 18.83 -5.68
C ARG A 7 -7.16 18.09 -4.84
N LYS A 8 -7.01 18.44 -3.57
CA LYS A 8 -6.08 17.78 -2.64
C LYS A 8 -6.49 16.35 -2.31
N ALA A 9 -7.80 16.08 -2.22
CA ALA A 9 -8.29 14.71 -2.06
C ALA A 9 -8.06 13.91 -3.33
N LEU A 10 -8.23 14.52 -4.52
CA LEU A 10 -7.94 13.87 -5.79
C LEU A 10 -6.45 13.51 -5.94
N GLU A 11 -5.54 14.42 -5.55
CA GLU A 11 -4.11 14.15 -5.50
C GLU A 11 -3.75 13.05 -4.50
N ALA A 12 -4.38 13.05 -3.31
CA ALA A 12 -4.18 11.98 -2.34
C ALA A 12 -4.70 10.63 -2.86
N LEU A 13 -5.80 10.62 -3.61
CA LEU A 13 -6.34 9.43 -4.25
C LEU A 13 -5.47 8.93 -5.41
N SER A 14 -4.93 9.83 -6.23
CA SER A 14 -4.00 9.46 -7.30
C SER A 14 -2.70 8.86 -6.77
N GLN A 15 -2.27 9.27 -5.57
CA GLN A 15 -1.16 8.66 -4.82
C GLN A 15 -1.53 7.35 -4.10
N GLY A 16 -2.78 6.89 -4.25
CA GLY A 16 -3.32 5.71 -3.58
C GLY A 16 -3.40 5.84 -2.06
N ASP A 17 -3.44 7.06 -1.51
CA ASP A 17 -3.51 7.31 -0.07
C ASP A 17 -4.94 7.68 0.36
N ARG A 18 -5.78 6.64 0.49
CA ARG A 18 -7.21 6.78 0.83
C ARG A 18 -7.42 7.53 2.16
N ASN A 19 -6.57 7.32 3.16
CA ASN A 19 -6.72 7.99 4.45
C ASN A 19 -6.46 9.50 4.33
N LYS A 20 -5.42 9.91 3.62
CA LYS A 20 -5.15 11.32 3.36
C LYS A 20 -6.24 11.99 2.53
N ALA A 21 -6.80 11.26 1.57
CA ALA A 21 -7.93 11.76 0.80
C ALA A 21 -9.15 12.04 1.68
N VAL A 22 -9.51 11.10 2.55
CA VAL A 22 -10.60 11.27 3.53
C VAL A 22 -10.32 12.44 4.47
N GLU A 23 -9.10 12.57 4.97
CA GLU A 23 -8.71 13.68 5.85
C GLU A 23 -8.83 15.04 5.15
N GLN A 24 -8.47 15.13 3.87
CA GLN A 24 -8.66 16.35 3.08
C GLN A 24 -10.12 16.67 2.80
N VAL A 25 -10.94 15.67 2.44
CA VAL A 25 -12.39 15.87 2.29
C VAL A 25 -13.03 16.29 3.62
N GLN A 26 -12.56 15.74 4.74
CA GLN A 26 -13.03 16.09 6.07
C GLN A 26 -12.67 17.54 6.42
N LEU A 27 -11.42 17.95 6.19
CA LEU A 27 -10.94 19.30 6.50
C LEU A 27 -11.57 20.37 5.60
N GLU A 28 -11.71 20.12 4.30
CA GLU A 28 -12.27 21.10 3.36
C GLU A 28 -13.81 21.10 3.35
N GLY A 29 -14.44 19.96 3.62
CA GLY A 29 -15.90 19.82 3.67
C GLY A 29 -16.53 20.01 5.05
N ASN A 30 -15.73 20.14 6.11
CA ASN A 30 -16.18 20.20 7.52
C ASN A 30 -17.23 19.13 7.86
N MET A 31 -17.05 17.92 7.32
CA MET A 31 -17.99 16.81 7.46
C MET A 31 -17.45 15.74 8.41
N SER A 32 -18.31 14.80 8.83
CA SER A 32 -17.85 13.68 9.64
C SER A 32 -16.86 12.81 8.85
N ARG A 33 -15.95 12.17 9.57
CA ARG A 33 -14.98 11.23 8.98
C ARG A 33 -15.69 10.07 8.25
N GLU A 34 -16.88 9.70 8.71
CA GLU A 34 -17.73 8.66 8.11
C GLU A 34 -18.26 9.11 6.74
N ASP A 35 -18.88 10.29 6.67
CA ASP A 35 -19.38 10.88 5.42
C ASP A 35 -18.24 11.10 4.40
N ALA A 36 -17.09 11.61 4.86
CA ALA A 36 -15.92 11.79 4.01
C ALA A 36 -15.41 10.44 3.47
N ARG A 37 -15.46 9.37 4.27
CA ARG A 37 -15.09 8.02 3.84
C ARG A 37 -16.03 7.48 2.79
N GLU A 38 -17.33 7.67 2.97
CA GLU A 38 -18.36 7.20 2.06
C GLU A 38 -18.30 7.94 0.73
N LEU A 39 -18.08 9.25 0.76
CA LEU A 39 -17.88 10.07 -0.43
C LEU A 39 -16.66 9.62 -1.23
N VAL A 40 -15.52 9.50 -0.55
CA VAL A 40 -14.29 9.03 -1.17
C VAL A 40 -14.46 7.61 -1.71
N ALA A 41 -15.13 6.71 -0.98
CA ALA A 41 -15.41 5.35 -1.43
C ALA A 41 -16.27 5.33 -2.70
N THR A 42 -17.35 6.12 -2.71
CA THR A 42 -18.27 6.24 -3.85
C THR A 42 -17.54 6.79 -5.07
N TYR A 43 -16.67 7.78 -4.87
CA TYR A 43 -15.85 8.36 -5.95
C TYR A 43 -14.85 7.34 -6.53
N ILE A 44 -14.16 6.58 -5.67
CA ILE A 44 -13.25 5.51 -6.11
C ILE A 44 -14.01 4.40 -6.85
N PHE A 45 -15.24 4.08 -6.42
CA PHE A 45 -16.08 3.11 -7.11
C PHE A 45 -16.56 3.61 -8.47
N SER A 46 -16.76 4.91 -8.60
CA SER A 46 -17.20 5.57 -9.84
C SER A 46 -16.06 5.68 -10.86
N ASP A 47 -14.81 5.69 -10.42
CA ASP A 47 -13.64 5.86 -11.28
C ASP A 47 -12.75 4.59 -11.33
N PRO A 48 -12.80 3.81 -12.42
CA PRO A 48 -11.98 2.60 -12.56
C PRO A 48 -10.47 2.87 -12.60
N SER A 49 -10.04 4.09 -12.92
CA SER A 49 -8.62 4.45 -12.92
C SER A 49 -8.03 4.53 -11.51
N LEU A 50 -8.82 4.99 -10.54
CA LEU A 50 -8.43 5.09 -9.13
C LEU A 50 -8.42 3.72 -8.45
N GLN A 51 -9.29 2.81 -8.86
CA GLN A 51 -9.26 1.42 -8.41
C GLN A 51 -7.94 0.73 -8.76
N ALA A 52 -7.39 0.99 -9.95
CA ALA A 52 -6.13 0.41 -10.39
C ALA A 52 -4.95 0.90 -9.54
N THR A 53 -4.87 2.20 -9.23
CA THR A 53 -3.81 2.76 -8.37
C THR A 53 -3.90 2.27 -6.93
N MET A 54 -5.10 2.09 -6.38
CA MET A 54 -5.27 1.51 -5.04
C MET A 54 -4.81 0.06 -4.98
N ARG A 55 -5.21 -0.77 -5.96
CA ARG A 55 -4.75 -2.16 -6.06
C ARG A 55 -3.24 -2.29 -6.16
N LEU A 56 -2.57 -1.39 -6.91
CA LEU A 56 -1.11 -1.40 -7.02
C LEU A 56 -0.41 -1.12 -5.67
N LYS A 57 -0.99 -0.27 -4.83
CA LYS A 57 -0.43 0.03 -3.51
C LYS A 57 -0.68 -1.10 -2.51
N GLU A 58 -1.86 -1.71 -2.55
CA GLU A 58 -2.17 -2.93 -1.80
C GLU A 58 -1.23 -4.08 -2.20
N ALA A 59 -1.03 -4.30 -3.50
CA ALA A 59 -0.07 -5.28 -4.02
C ALA A 59 1.38 -4.99 -3.55
N LYS A 60 1.79 -3.72 -3.52
CA LYS A 60 3.10 -3.33 -2.95
C LYS A 60 3.20 -3.61 -1.44
N ALA A 61 2.12 -3.44 -0.69
CA ALA A 61 2.10 -3.72 0.74
C ALA A 61 2.28 -5.22 1.02
N GLU A 62 1.61 -6.08 0.24
CA GLU A 62 1.75 -7.54 0.34
C GLU A 62 3.14 -8.04 -0.11
N THR A 63 3.72 -7.40 -1.13
CA THR A 63 5.04 -7.76 -1.68
C THR A 63 6.14 -7.71 -0.61
N LYS A 64 6.06 -6.78 0.35
CA LYS A 64 7.08 -6.65 1.41
C LYS A 64 7.17 -7.89 2.29
N TRP A 65 6.05 -8.53 2.59
CA TRP A 65 6.02 -9.70 3.47
C TRP A 65 6.59 -10.95 2.77
N GLY A 66 6.24 -11.14 1.50
CA GLY A 66 6.81 -12.22 0.68
C GLY A 66 8.33 -12.09 0.50
N LEU A 67 8.83 -10.87 0.23
CA LEU A 67 10.25 -10.60 0.07
C LEU A 67 11.03 -10.85 1.37
N MET A 68 10.49 -10.39 2.52
CA MET A 68 11.12 -10.59 3.82
C MET A 68 11.27 -12.08 4.16
N ARG A 69 10.24 -12.89 3.88
CA ARG A 69 10.29 -14.35 4.09
C ARG A 69 11.37 -15.01 3.22
N TRP A 70 11.52 -14.55 1.98
CA TRP A 70 12.53 -15.07 1.06
C TRP A 70 13.95 -14.73 1.51
N LEU A 71 14.17 -13.53 2.05
CA LEU A 71 15.46 -13.09 2.61
C LEU A 71 15.89 -13.95 3.81
N ILE A 72 14.96 -14.31 4.69
CA ILE A 72 15.24 -15.18 5.85
C ILE A 72 15.68 -16.57 5.38
N LEU A 73 14.98 -17.14 4.40
CA LEU A 73 15.34 -18.45 3.83
C LEU A 73 16.73 -18.41 3.17
N LEU A 74 17.01 -17.37 2.39
CA LEU A 74 18.31 -17.22 1.73
C LEU A 74 19.44 -17.08 2.77
N GLN A 75 19.22 -16.32 3.84
CA GLN A 75 20.19 -16.19 4.93
C GLN A 75 20.48 -17.55 5.59
N ALA A 76 19.44 -18.35 5.87
CA ALA A 76 19.61 -19.69 6.45
C ALA A 76 20.43 -20.61 5.53
N ILE A 77 20.20 -20.55 4.21
CA ILE A 77 20.97 -21.31 3.21
C ILE A 77 22.43 -20.87 3.19
N VAL A 78 22.70 -19.56 3.18
CA VAL A 78 24.07 -19.02 3.20
C VAL A 78 24.82 -19.47 4.45
N VAL A 79 24.19 -19.44 5.62
CA VAL A 79 24.79 -19.92 6.88
C VAL A 79 25.07 -21.42 6.80
N ALA A 80 24.15 -22.22 6.29
CA ALA A 80 24.33 -23.67 6.14
C ALA A 80 25.47 -24.02 5.19
N ILE A 81 25.56 -23.34 4.03
CA ILE A 81 26.64 -23.53 3.05
C ILE A 81 27.98 -23.09 3.65
N GLY A 82 28.02 -21.91 4.30
CA GLY A 82 29.23 -21.41 4.94
C GLY A 82 29.74 -22.36 6.02
N TYR A 83 28.83 -22.87 6.85
CA TYR A 83 29.17 -23.88 7.85
C TYR A 83 29.71 -25.17 7.20
N PHE A 84 29.01 -25.70 6.18
CA PHE A 84 29.43 -26.92 5.50
C PHE A 84 30.81 -26.78 4.83
N LEU A 85 31.04 -25.70 4.08
CA LEU A 85 32.33 -25.47 3.41
C LEU A 85 33.48 -25.23 4.41
N PHE A 86 33.20 -24.50 5.49
CA PHE A 86 34.20 -24.22 6.52
C PHE A 86 34.55 -25.45 7.37
N PHE A 87 33.57 -26.30 7.71
CA PHE A 87 33.82 -27.54 8.47
C PHE A 87 34.36 -28.67 7.61
N HIS A 88 33.96 -28.77 6.34
CA HIS A 88 34.45 -29.81 5.42
C HIS A 88 35.93 -29.65 5.09
N ASN A 89 36.44 -28.41 5.06
CA ASN A 89 37.85 -28.13 4.73
C ASN A 89 38.80 -28.22 5.95
N GLN A 90 38.32 -28.71 7.11
CA GLN A 90 39.12 -28.93 8.32
C GLN A 90 39.39 -30.42 8.62
N TRP A 91 39.08 -31.34 7.71
CA TRP A 91 39.43 -32.77 7.79
C TRP A 91 40.32 -33.20 6.63
#